data_AF-A0A4Y2SUM1-F1
#
_entry.id   AF-A0A4Y2SUM1-F1
#
_cell.length_a   1.000
_cell.length_b   1.000
_cell.length_c   1.000
_cell.angle_alpha   90.00
_cell.angle_beta   90.00
_cell.angle_gamma   90.00
#
_symmetry.space_group_name_H-M   'P 1'
#
loop_
_entity.id
_entity.type
_entity.pdbx_description
1 polymer ?
#
loop_
_entity_poly.entity_id
_entity_poly.type
_entity_poly.pdbx_seq_one_letter_code
_entity_poly.pdbx_strand_id
1 'polypeptide(L)' 'MRYAVKEAILLLFINALHVQCRTVLKTQNINATDSVRSLKGYEWAACRCENGICVNDGGKEICKCNPGYGNFTATKCKGI' A
#
# COMPACT_ATOMS: atom_id res chain seq x y z
N MET A 1 -18.03 10.98 40.72
CA MET A 1 -17.65 9.57 40.40
C MET A 1 -18.26 9.03 39.08
N ARG A 2 -18.86 9.84 38.20
CA ARG A 2 -19.41 9.35 36.91
C ARG A 2 -18.45 9.47 35.71
N TYR A 3 -17.38 10.26 35.84
CA TYR A 3 -16.38 10.48 34.78
C TYR A 3 -15.38 9.32 34.68
N ALA A 4 -14.88 8.83 35.82
CA ALA A 4 -13.92 7.73 35.87
C ALA A 4 -14.44 6.40 35.26
N VAL A 5 -15.76 6.16 35.33
CA VAL A 5 -16.40 4.97 34.77
C VAL A 5 -16.39 5.00 33.23
N LYS A 6 -16.58 6.18 32.61
CA LYS A 6 -16.55 6.33 31.16
C LYS A 6 -15.16 6.11 30.58
N GLU A 7 -14.14 6.65 31.25
CA GLU A 7 -12.73 6.45 30.87
C GLU A 7 -12.33 4.97 31.00
N ALA A 8 -12.74 4.31 32.08
CA ALA A 8 -12.48 2.88 32.27
C ALA A 8 -13.15 2.02 31.19
N ILE A 9 -14.39 2.34 30.82
CA ILE A 9 -15.11 1.65 29.75
C ILE A 9 -14.43 1.87 28.39
N LEU A 10 -14.01 3.11 28.09
CA LEU A 10 -13.30 3.43 26.85
C LEU A 10 -11.98 2.65 26.73
N LEU A 11 -11.22 2.56 27.83
CA LEU A 11 -9.98 1.79 27.88
C LEU A 11 -10.23 0.28 27.65
N LEU A 12 -11.32 -0.28 28.18
CA LEU A 12 -11.68 -1.67 27.92
C LEU A 12 -11.95 -1.93 26.43
N PHE A 13 -12.66 -1.03 25.75
CA PHE A 13 -12.92 -1.15 24.32
C PHE A 13 -11.65 -1.04 23.48
N ILE A 14 -10.74 -0.12 23.81
CA ILE A 14 -9.46 0.03 23.10
C ILE A 14 -8.62 -1.23 23.24
N ASN A 15 -8.53 -1.78 24.46
CA ASN A 15 -7.78 -3.01 24.70
C ASN A 15 -8.37 -4.21 23.96
N ALA A 16 -9.70 -4.35 23.96
CA ALA A 16 -10.39 -5.39 23.19
C ALA A 16 -10.13 -5.25 21.68
N LEU A 17 -10.20 -4.02 21.15
CA LEU A 17 -9.92 -3.73 19.74
C LEU A 17 -8.46 -4.05 19.37
N HIS A 18 -7.50 -3.71 20.22
CA HIS A 18 -6.08 -4.03 20.02
C HIS A 18 -5.82 -5.55 19.98
N VAL A 19 -6.46 -6.31 20.87
CA VAL A 19 -6.36 -7.79 20.89
C VAL A 19 -6.95 -8.38 19.61
N GLN A 20 -8.15 -7.94 19.21
CA GLN A 20 -8.79 -8.40 17.97
C GLN A 20 -7.93 -8.09 16.74
N CYS A 21 -7.39 -6.88 16.65
CA CYS A 21 -6.50 -6.48 15.55
C CYS A 21 -5.25 -7.37 15.48
N ARG A 22 -4.58 -7.64 16.62
CA ARG A 22 -3.43 -8.56 16.66
C ARG A 22 -3.78 -9.98 16.23
N THR A 23 -4.92 -10.50 16.66
CA THR A 23 -5.36 -11.86 16.30
C THR A 23 -5.62 -11.95 14.80
N VAL A 24 -6.33 -10.98 14.22
CA VAL A 24 -6.61 -10.94 12.78
C VAL A 24 -5.32 -10.84 11.96
N LEU A 25 -4.37 -9.99 12.37
CA LEU A 25 -3.06 -9.87 11.72
C LEU A 25 -2.27 -11.19 11.76
N LYS A 26 -2.27 -11.88 12.91
CA LYS A 26 -1.65 -13.21 13.06
C LYS A 26 -2.28 -14.25 12.14
N THR A 27 -3.61 -14.31 12.06
CA THR A 27 -4.33 -15.25 11.18
C THR A 27 -4.01 -15.00 9.71
N GLN A 28 -3.79 -13.74 9.33
CA GLN A 28 -3.40 -13.37 7.97
C GLN A 28 -1.90 -13.56 7.68
N ASN A 29 -1.12 -14.08 8.64
CA ASN A 29 0.35 -14.22 8.57
C ASN A 29 1.07 -12.91 8.18
N ILE A 30 0.52 -11.76 8.58
CA ILE A 30 1.11 -10.45 8.29
C ILE A 30 1.96 -10.06 9.48
N ASN A 31 3.30 -10.13 9.34
CA ASN A 31 4.18 -9.55 10.33
C ASN A 31 4.23 -8.01 10.18
N ALA A 32 4.49 -7.26 11.26
CA ALA A 32 4.60 -5.80 11.18
C ALA A 32 5.78 -5.33 10.29
N THR A 33 6.76 -6.21 10.07
CA THR A 33 7.89 -6.05 9.14
C THR A 33 7.66 -6.71 7.79
N ASP A 34 6.49 -7.32 7.56
CA ASP A 34 6.16 -7.96 6.30
C ASP A 34 5.81 -6.88 5.27
N SER A 35 6.80 -6.54 4.45
CA SER A 35 6.72 -5.57 3.37
C SER A 35 5.58 -5.85 2.38
N VAL A 36 5.03 -7.07 2.40
CA VAL A 36 4.03 -7.58 1.46
C VAL A 36 2.62 -7.02 1.73
N ARG A 37 2.33 -6.53 2.94
CA ARG A 37 0.99 -5.99 3.26
C ARG A 37 1.02 -4.70 4.07
N SER A 38 1.79 -3.74 3.56
CA SER A 38 1.53 -2.35 3.88
C SER A 38 0.14 -1.98 3.33
N LEU A 39 -0.87 -1.98 4.20
CA LEU A 39 -2.22 -1.42 3.95
C LEU A 39 -2.20 0.10 3.67
N LYS A 40 -1.01 0.67 3.43
CA LYS A 40 -0.76 2.04 2.96
C LYS A 40 -0.49 2.12 1.44
N GLY A 41 -0.58 0.99 0.72
CA GLY A 41 -0.20 0.87 -0.69
C GLY A 41 -1.26 0.20 -1.58
N TYR A 42 -2.55 0.34 -1.26
CA TYR A 42 -3.64 -0.10 -2.15
C TYR A 42 -4.13 1.05 -3.05
N GLU A 43 -3.21 1.78 -3.65
CA GLU A 43 -3.28 1.89 -5.10
C GLU A 43 -2.23 0.88 -5.56
N TRP A 44 -2.62 -0.14 -6.31
CA TRP A 44 -1.77 -0.48 -7.44
C TRP A 44 -1.51 0.87 -8.10
N ALA A 45 -0.31 1.42 -7.94
CA ALA A 45 0.25 2.30 -8.93
C ALA A 45 0.42 1.38 -10.15
N ALA A 46 -0.71 0.98 -10.77
CA ALA A 46 -0.77 0.34 -12.05
C ALA A 46 0.13 1.21 -12.89
N CYS A 47 1.30 0.70 -13.29
CA CYS A 47 2.32 1.56 -13.85
C CYS A 47 1.67 2.40 -14.94
N ARG A 48 1.61 3.71 -14.66
CA ARG A 48 0.95 4.67 -15.53
C ARG A 48 2.02 5.03 -16.54
N CYS A 49 2.01 4.36 -17.68
CA CYS A 49 2.95 4.62 -18.76
C CYS A 49 2.16 5.15 -19.96
N GLU A 50 2.06 6.47 -20.09
CA GLU A 50 1.35 7.11 -21.20
C GLU A 50 2.19 6.98 -22.48
N ASN A 51 1.62 6.42 -23.55
CA ASN A 51 2.29 6.08 -24.81
C ASN A 51 3.44 5.06 -24.69
N GLY A 52 3.35 4.15 -23.71
CA GLY A 52 4.29 3.04 -23.55
C GLY A 52 3.66 1.86 -22.84
N ILE A 53 4.51 0.88 -22.51
CA ILE A 53 4.16 -0.34 -21.81
C ILE A 53 4.99 -0.48 -20.54
N CYS A 54 4.38 -1.02 -19.49
CA CYS A 54 5.06 -1.32 -18.26
C CYS A 54 5.68 -2.70 -18.34
N VAL A 55 6.99 -2.80 -18.09
CA VAL A 55 7.70 -4.07 -18.07
C VAL A 55 8.40 -4.22 -16.72
N ASN A 56 8.46 -5.44 -16.21
CA ASN A 56 9.23 -5.74 -15.02
C ASN A 56 10.67 -6.04 -15.43
N ASP A 57 11.60 -5.21 -14.96
CA ASP A 57 13.04 -5.37 -15.17
C ASP A 57 13.74 -5.44 -13.81
N GLY A 58 14.29 -6.60 -13.47
CA GLY A 58 15.00 -6.82 -12.20
C GLY A 58 14.14 -6.61 -10.95
N GLY A 59 12.84 -6.89 -11.00
CA GLY A 59 11.91 -6.70 -9.88
C GLY A 59 11.39 -5.26 -9.74
N LYS A 60 11.74 -4.36 -10.68
CA LYS A 60 11.23 -3.00 -10.76
C LYS A 60 10.34 -2.84 -11.98
N GLU A 61 9.21 -2.17 -11.83
CA GLU A 61 8.33 -1.85 -12.94
C GLU A 61 8.84 -0.59 -13.64
N ILE A 62 9.16 -0.70 -14.94
CA ILE A 62 9.69 0.39 -15.77
C ILE A 62 8.75 0.69 -16.94
N CYS A 63 8.64 1.96 -17.30
CA CYS A 63 7.86 2.43 -18.44
C CYS A 63 8.73 2.42 -19.72
N LYS A 64 8.41 1.52 -20.65
CA LYS A 64 9.08 1.37 -21.95
C LYS A 64 8.23 1.98 -23.06
N CYS A 65 8.75 2.97 -23.75
CA CYS A 65 8.00 3.71 -24.78
C CYS A 65 7.76 2.89 -26.05
N ASN A 66 6.62 3.13 -26.69
CA ASN A 66 6.31 2.55 -28.00
C ASN A 66 7.24 3.10 -29.09
N PRO A 67 7.45 2.38 -30.21
CA PRO A 67 8.20 2.89 -31.35
C PRO A 67 7.66 4.26 -31.83
N GLY A 68 8.56 5.20 -32.12
CA GLY A 68 8.19 6.58 -32.46
C GLY A 68 7.94 7.49 -31.25
N TYR A 69 8.18 7.02 -30.02
CA TYR A 69 8.12 7.81 -28.80
C TYR A 69 9.41 7.68 -27.98
N GLY A 70 9.92 8.80 -27.47
CA GLY A 70 11.03 8.88 -26.53
C GLY A 70 10.56 9.05 -25.09
N ASN A 71 11.43 8.73 -24.12
CA ASN A 71 11.14 8.91 -22.71
C ASN A 71 11.12 10.42 -22.37
N PHE A 72 10.01 10.91 -21.81
CA PHE A 72 9.87 12.31 -21.37
C PHE A 72 9.86 12.40 -19.84
N THR A 73 9.16 11.48 -19.18
CA THR A 73 9.25 11.26 -17.73
C THR A 73 9.27 9.76 -17.44
N ALA A 74 9.47 9.39 -16.17
CA ALA A 74 9.39 8.01 -15.71
C ALA A 74 8.05 7.30 -16.04
N THR A 75 7.01 8.05 -16.39
CA THR A 75 5.64 7.58 -16.63
C THR A 75 5.04 8.08 -17.95
N LYS A 76 5.79 8.83 -18.76
CA LYS A 76 5.26 9.46 -19.98
C LYS A 76 6.26 9.40 -21.13
N CYS A 77 5.76 8.94 -22.26
CA CYS A 77 6.48 8.90 -23.52
C CYS A 77 5.93 10.00 -24.45
N LYS A 78 6.85 10.70 -25.13
CA LYS A 78 6.53 11.79 -26.05
C LYS A 78 7.01 11.44 -27.46
N GLY A 79 6.21 11.72 -28.47
CA GLY A 79 6.57 11.51 -29.87
C GLY A 79 7.91 12.18 -30.20
N ILE A 80 8.75 11.47 -30.94
CA ILE A 80 10.05 11.95 -31.45
C ILE A 80 9.88 12.60 -32.82
#